data_AF-A0AAV8H7E4-F1
#
_entry.id   AF-A0AAV8H7E4-F1
#
_cell.length_a   1.000
_cell.length_b   1.000
_cell.length_c   1.000
_cell.angle_alpha   90.00
_cell.angle_beta   90.00
_cell.angle_gamma   90.00
#
_symmetry.space_group_name_H-M   'P 1'
#
loop_
_entity.id
_entity.type
_entity.pdbx_description
1 polymer ?
#
loop_
_entity_poly.entity_id
_entity_poly.type
_entity_poly.pdbx_seq_one_letter_code
_entity_poly.pdbx_strand_id
1 'polypeptide(L)'
;MERRYPGACENALGRYDKYAYNQILKNARPNGVNKCGPPKLRIFGMTYLRLSDELLKEDNFSLFKIFVKKMHADLNYLPNSDKYFAPIEPMARSKAEIPIEELLEATKPEEPYSFDSETDMPVDYGSSSLFGTVFSVFGKIKSIFIR
;
A
#
# COMPACT_ATOMS: atom_id res chain seq x y z
N MET A 1 14.12 -6.71 -23.28
CA MET A 1 14.04 -7.68 -22.16
C MET A 1 13.49 -6.90 -20.98
N GLU A 2 12.25 -7.18 -20.56
CA GLU A 2 11.60 -6.49 -19.45
C GLU A 2 12.42 -6.70 -18.16
N ARG A 3 13.04 -5.64 -17.64
CA ARG A 3 13.86 -5.71 -16.42
C ARG A 3 12.95 -5.67 -15.20
N ARG A 4 12.59 -6.85 -14.69
CA ARG A 4 11.68 -6.97 -13.53
C ARG A 4 12.46 -6.87 -12.21
N TYR A 5 12.65 -5.65 -11.73
CA TYR A 5 13.09 -5.38 -10.35
C TYR A 5 11.89 -5.07 -9.45
N PRO A 6 11.94 -5.40 -8.15
CA PRO A 6 10.91 -4.99 -7.21
C PRO A 6 10.90 -3.46 -7.07
N GLY A 7 9.78 -2.82 -7.39
CA GLY A 7 9.57 -1.40 -7.16
C GLY A 7 9.00 -1.13 -5.77
N ALA A 8 9.47 -0.11 -5.07
CA ALA A 8 8.86 0.44 -3.86
C ALA A 8 8.43 1.89 -4.10
N CYS A 9 7.57 2.44 -3.25
CA CYS A 9 6.99 3.77 -3.48
C CYS A 9 6.79 4.56 -2.18
N GLU A 10 6.71 5.89 -2.30
CA GLU A 10 6.39 6.81 -1.21
C GLU A 10 5.41 7.88 -1.72
N ASN A 11 4.64 8.51 -0.83
CA ASN A 11 3.89 9.72 -1.18
C ASN A 11 4.81 10.95 -1.14
N ALA A 12 4.73 11.81 -2.16
CA ALA A 12 5.59 12.99 -2.27
C ALA A 12 5.27 14.11 -1.25
N LEU A 13 4.01 14.22 -0.83
CA LEU A 13 3.50 15.28 0.05
C LEU A 13 2.64 14.68 1.17
N GLY A 14 2.57 15.34 2.32
CA GLY A 14 1.70 14.93 3.44
C GLY A 14 0.23 15.04 3.04
N ARG A 15 -0.47 13.89 3.02
CA ARG A 15 -1.85 13.78 2.51
C ARG A 15 -2.65 12.81 3.36
N TYR A 16 -3.71 13.29 4.00
CA TYR A 16 -4.51 12.52 4.95
C TYR A 16 -5.92 12.18 4.44
N ASP A 17 -6.20 12.49 3.17
CA ASP A 17 -7.50 12.31 2.55
C ASP A 17 -7.62 10.99 1.78
N LYS A 18 -8.87 10.54 1.61
CA LYS A 18 -9.20 9.28 0.95
C LYS A 18 -8.73 9.18 -0.51
N TYR A 19 -8.69 10.30 -1.23
CA TYR A 19 -8.27 10.30 -2.63
C TYR A 19 -6.79 9.95 -2.77
N ALA A 20 -5.95 10.50 -1.89
CA ALA A 20 -4.54 10.13 -1.83
C ALA A 20 -4.36 8.64 -1.51
N TYR A 21 -5.05 8.12 -0.49
CA TYR A 21 -4.96 6.71 -0.12
C TYR A 21 -5.43 5.77 -1.24
N ASN A 22 -6.56 6.06 -1.88
CA ASN A 22 -7.08 5.25 -2.98
C ASN A 22 -6.15 5.27 -4.20
N GLN A 23 -5.50 6.40 -4.48
CA GLN A 23 -4.49 6.50 -5.54
C GLN A 23 -3.23 5.70 -5.21
N ILE A 24 -2.78 5.69 -3.95
CA ILE A 24 -1.67 4.85 -3.49
C ILE A 24 -2.03 3.37 -3.61
N LEU A 25 -3.24 2.97 -3.19
CA LEU A 25 -3.73 1.60 -3.27
C LEU A 25 -3.81 1.11 -4.72
N LYS A 26 -4.30 1.96 -5.64
CA LYS A 26 -4.29 1.68 -7.08
C LYS A 26 -2.87 1.46 -7.59
N ASN A 27 -1.92 2.34 -7.26
CA ASN A 27 -0.53 2.17 -7.69
C ASN A 27 0.15 0.95 -7.06
N ALA A 28 -0.23 0.60 -5.82
CA ALA A 28 0.32 -0.53 -5.11
C ALA A 28 -0.07 -1.87 -5.75
N ARG A 29 -1.28 -1.94 -6.33
CA ARG A 29 -1.80 -3.08 -7.10
C ARG A 29 -2.63 -2.56 -8.28
N PRO A 30 -1.98 -2.28 -9.43
CA PRO A 30 -2.64 -1.65 -10.59
C PRO A 30 -3.84 -2.40 -11.16
N ASN A 31 -3.90 -3.72 -10.95
CA ASN A 31 -4.99 -4.59 -11.39
C ASN A 31 -5.65 -5.33 -10.21
N GLY A 32 -5.66 -4.70 -9.04
CA GLY A 32 -6.34 -5.19 -7.85
C GLY A 32 -5.73 -6.44 -7.20
N VAL A 33 -6.50 -7.04 -6.29
CA VAL A 33 -6.15 -8.28 -5.58
C VAL A 33 -6.48 -9.50 -6.46
N ASN A 34 -5.60 -10.49 -6.42
CA ASN A 34 -5.88 -11.79 -7.02
C ASN A 34 -6.37 -12.75 -5.93
N LYS A 35 -7.60 -13.25 -6.06
CA LYS A 35 -8.21 -14.18 -5.08
C LYS A 35 -7.65 -15.60 -5.16
N CYS A 36 -6.99 -15.94 -6.27
CA CYS A 36 -6.49 -17.29 -6.55
C CYS A 36 -4.96 -17.39 -6.44
N GLY A 37 -4.28 -16.35 -5.96
CA GLY A 37 -2.82 -16.35 -5.87
C GLY A 37 -2.21 -14.95 -5.77
N PRO A 38 -0.91 -14.80 -6.05
CA PRO A 38 -0.28 -13.48 -6.05
C PRO A 38 -0.83 -12.59 -7.17
N PRO A 39 -0.94 -11.27 -6.96
CA PRO A 39 -1.33 -10.35 -8.02
C PRO A 39 -0.24 -10.28 -9.10
N LYS A 40 -0.66 -10.05 -10.36
CA LYS A 40 0.25 -9.97 -11.51
C LYS A 40 1.25 -8.82 -11.39
N LEU A 41 0.75 -7.65 -10.97
CA LEU A 41 1.53 -6.43 -10.77
C LEU A 41 1.29 -5.93 -9.34
N ARG A 42 2.39 -5.65 -8.63
CA ARG A 42 2.36 -5.05 -7.30
C ARG A 42 3.69 -4.39 -6.97
N ILE A 43 3.65 -3.37 -6.11
CA ILE A 43 4.87 -2.87 -5.47
C ILE A 43 5.32 -3.81 -4.35
N PHE A 44 6.61 -3.78 -4.05
CA PHE A 44 7.22 -4.55 -2.96
C PHE A 44 6.89 -3.96 -1.58
N GLY A 45 6.89 -2.63 -1.49
CA GLY A 45 6.60 -1.91 -0.25
C GLY A 45 6.25 -0.45 -0.50
N MET A 46 5.60 0.16 0.49
CA MET A 46 5.26 1.58 0.47
C MET A 46 5.66 2.23 1.80
N THR A 47 6.34 3.36 1.72
CA THR A 47 6.68 4.20 2.87
C THR A 47 5.76 5.41 2.88
N TYR A 48 5.01 5.59 3.97
CA TYR A 48 4.16 6.77 4.13
C TYR A 48 4.92 7.93 4.80
N LEU A 49 4.94 9.09 4.14
CA LEU A 49 5.55 10.32 4.60
C LEU A 49 4.49 11.21 5.27
N ARG A 50 4.60 11.60 6.54
CA ARG A 50 5.53 11.19 7.61
C ARG A 50 4.70 11.10 8.91
N LEU A 51 5.18 10.34 9.89
CA LEU A 51 4.67 10.44 11.26
C LEU A 51 4.68 11.90 11.73
N SER A 52 3.52 12.40 12.14
CA SER A 52 3.30 13.78 12.55
C SER A 52 2.10 13.86 13.49
N ASP A 53 1.98 14.94 14.25
CA ASP A 53 0.79 15.19 15.08
C ASP A 53 -0.47 15.28 14.22
N GLU A 54 -0.36 15.82 13.00
CA GLU A 54 -1.46 15.82 12.02
C GLU A 54 -1.92 14.41 11.66
N LEU A 55 -0.99 13.47 11.41
CA LEU A 55 -1.34 12.07 11.14
C LEU A 55 -2.05 11.43 12.34
N LEU A 56 -1.64 11.79 13.56
CA LEU A 56 -2.13 11.20 14.80
C LEU A 56 -3.46 11.77 15.30
N LYS A 57 -4.00 12.82 14.65
CA LYS A 57 -5.38 13.28 14.89
C LYS A 57 -6.36 12.14 14.65
N GLU A 58 -7.41 12.06 15.48
CA GLU A 58 -8.32 10.92 15.54
C GLU A 58 -8.87 10.50 14.17
N ASP A 59 -9.39 11.45 13.39
CA ASP A 59 -9.95 11.19 12.06
C ASP A 59 -8.90 10.72 11.06
N ASN A 60 -7.75 11.41 11.01
CA ASN A 60 -6.65 11.09 10.11
C ASN A 60 -6.06 9.71 10.41
N PHE A 61 -5.84 9.42 11.69
CA PHE A 61 -5.28 8.14 12.11
C PHE A 61 -6.29 7.00 11.91
N SER A 62 -7.58 7.27 12.09
CA SER A 62 -8.64 6.30 11.81
C SER A 62 -8.70 5.93 10.33
N LEU A 63 -8.63 6.91 9.43
CA LEU A 63 -8.57 6.66 7.99
C LEU A 63 -7.24 5.99 7.59
N PHE A 64 -6.12 6.39 8.18
CA PHE A 64 -4.82 5.77 7.95
C PHE A 64 -4.81 4.28 8.32
N LYS A 65 -5.45 3.88 9.44
CA LYS A 65 -5.60 2.46 9.80
C LYS A 65 -6.38 1.67 8.74
N ILE A 66 -7.42 2.27 8.14
CA ILE A 66 -8.16 1.65 7.03
C ILE A 66 -7.24 1.50 5.82
N PHE A 67 -6.51 2.56 5.46
CA PHE A 67 -5.50 2.51 4.39
C PHE A 67 -4.48 1.39 4.60
N VAL A 68 -3.89 1.25 5.80
CA VAL A 68 -2.95 0.17 6.11
C VAL A 68 -3.61 -1.20 5.96
N LYS A 69 -4.85 -1.36 6.44
CA LYS A 69 -5.60 -2.61 6.29
C LYS A 69 -5.87 -2.95 4.82
N LYS A 70 -6.21 -1.96 3.99
CA LYS A 70 -6.37 -2.14 2.54
C LYS A 70 -5.04 -2.42 1.84
N MET A 71 -3.94 -1.82 2.28
CA MET A 71 -2.59 -2.16 1.79
C MET A 71 -2.26 -3.64 2.06
N HIS A 72 -2.66 -4.17 3.22
CA HIS A 72 -2.55 -5.59 3.58
C HIS A 72 -3.63 -6.49 2.97
N ALA A 73 -4.41 -6.01 1.99
CA ALA A 73 -5.49 -6.77 1.36
C ALA A 73 -6.53 -7.31 2.38
N ASP A 74 -6.90 -6.46 3.34
CA ASP A 74 -7.80 -6.77 4.47
C ASP A 74 -7.30 -7.86 5.45
N LEU A 75 -6.06 -8.34 5.29
CA LEU A 75 -5.42 -9.23 6.24
C LEU A 75 -5.00 -8.48 7.51
N ASN A 76 -4.92 -9.22 8.61
CA ASN A 76 -4.29 -8.72 9.83
C ASN A 76 -2.78 -8.53 9.61
N TYR A 77 -2.15 -7.73 10.47
CA TYR A 77 -0.69 -7.59 10.45
C TYR A 77 -0.02 -8.96 10.58
N LEU A 78 0.88 -9.27 9.65
CA LEU A 78 1.68 -10.48 9.63
C LEU A 78 3.13 -10.11 9.95
N PRO A 79 3.64 -10.47 11.14
CA PRO A 79 4.99 -10.09 11.56
C PRO A 79 6.09 -10.86 10.82
N ASN A 80 5.78 -12.04 10.29
CA ASN A 80 6.74 -12.85 9.54
C ASN A 80 6.58 -12.59 8.04
N SER A 81 7.64 -12.02 7.42
CA SER A 81 7.70 -11.69 6.00
C SER A 81 7.65 -12.91 5.07
N ASP A 82 8.09 -14.07 5.54
CA ASP A 82 8.10 -15.32 4.78
C ASP A 82 6.69 -15.84 4.50
N LYS A 83 5.70 -15.38 5.29
CA LYS A 83 4.28 -15.71 5.09
C LYS A 83 3.62 -14.90 3.99
N TYR A 84 4.34 -13.95 3.39
CA TYR A 84 3.92 -13.22 2.20
C TYR A 84 5.09 -13.10 1.21
N PHE A 85 4.86 -12.37 0.12
CA PHE A 85 5.73 -12.32 -1.07
C PHE A 85 7.04 -11.53 -0.83
N ALA A 86 7.72 -11.71 0.29
CA ALA A 86 8.98 -11.02 0.60
C ALA A 86 9.92 -11.86 1.50
N PRO A 87 10.29 -13.10 1.12
CA PRO A 87 11.35 -13.80 1.84
C PRO A 87 12.66 -13.01 1.72
N ILE A 88 13.32 -12.78 2.84
CA ILE A 88 14.61 -12.07 2.89
C ILE A 88 15.71 -13.13 2.83
N GLU A 89 16.42 -13.17 1.71
CA GLU A 89 17.55 -14.07 1.51
C GLU A 89 18.88 -13.35 1.75
N PRO A 90 19.97 -14.09 2.07
CA PRO A 90 21.31 -13.51 2.14
C PRO A 90 21.68 -12.78 0.85
N MET A 91 22.21 -11.56 0.99
CA MET A 91 22.56 -10.72 -0.15
C MET A 91 23.61 -11.41 -1.03
N ALA A 92 23.24 -11.75 -2.26
CA ALA A 92 24.16 -12.29 -3.24
C ALA A 92 25.12 -11.21 -3.76
N ARG A 93 26.30 -11.64 -4.21
CA ARG A 93 27.23 -10.74 -4.92
C ARG A 93 26.58 -10.21 -6.19
N SER A 94 26.78 -8.93 -6.48
CA SER A 94 26.34 -8.32 -7.74
C SER A 94 26.84 -9.10 -8.95
N LYS A 95 26.03 -9.15 -10.01
CA LYS A 95 26.43 -9.67 -11.32
C LYS A 95 27.53 -8.80 -11.92
N ALA A 96 28.11 -9.26 -13.03
CA ALA A 96 29.07 -8.48 -13.81
C ALA A 96 28.48 -7.13 -14.23
N GLU A 97 29.36 -6.16 -14.44
CA GLU A 97 29.00 -4.83 -14.92
C GLU A 97 28.34 -4.89 -16.30
N ILE A 98 27.31 -4.07 -16.50
CA ILE A 98 26.58 -3.95 -17.76
C ILE A 98 27.19 -2.78 -18.55
N PRO A 99 27.66 -2.98 -19.80
CA PRO A 99 28.18 -1.89 -20.63
C PRO A 99 27.16 -0.76 -20.83
N ILE A 100 27.66 0.47 -20.97
CA ILE A 100 26.78 1.65 -21.09
C ILE A 100 25.88 1.58 -22.33
N GLU A 101 26.38 1.02 -23.44
CA GLU A 101 25.63 0.84 -24.68
C GLU A 101 24.41 -0.07 -24.46
N GLU A 102 24.56 -1.13 -23.66
CA GLU A 102 23.47 -2.04 -23.30
C GLU A 102 22.48 -1.39 -22.32
N LEU A 103 22.94 -0.50 -21.45
CA LEU A 103 22.04 0.29 -20.59
C LEU A 103 21.18 1.24 -21.42
N LEU A 104 21.77 1.91 -22.42
CA LEU A 104 21.09 2.86 -23.30
C LEU A 104 20.00 2.22 -24.15
N GLU A 105 20.08 0.92 -24.44
CA GLU A 105 19.00 0.18 -25.11
C GLU A 105 17.66 0.26 -24.36
N ALA A 106 17.67 0.45 -23.03
CA ALA A 106 16.44 0.62 -22.23
C ALA A 106 15.82 2.02 -22.30
N THR A 107 16.40 2.94 -23.09
CA THR A 107 15.76 4.23 -23.41
C THR A 107 14.72 4.11 -24.52
N LYS A 108 14.67 2.96 -25.21
CA LYS A 108 13.64 2.67 -26.20
C LYS A 108 12.26 2.69 -25.52
N PRO A 109 11.28 3.38 -26.11
CA PRO A 109 9.94 3.46 -25.53
C PRO A 109 9.30 2.06 -25.50
N GLU A 110 8.66 1.73 -24.38
CA GLU A 110 7.85 0.53 -24.20
C GLU A 110 6.44 0.95 -23.78
N GLU A 111 5.45 0.15 -24.16
CA GLU A 111 4.07 0.37 -23.74
C GLU A 111 3.94 0.20 -22.21
N PRO A 112 3.27 1.12 -21.49
CA PRO A 112 3.07 0.97 -20.06
C PRO A 112 2.11 -0.19 -19.77
N TYR A 113 2.21 -0.75 -18.57
CA TYR A 113 1.19 -1.68 -18.10
C TYR A 113 -0.18 -1.01 -18.03
N SER A 114 -1.22 -1.77 -18.33
CA SER A 114 -2.61 -1.33 -18.13
C SER A 114 -2.93 -1.20 -16.64
N PHE A 115 -3.50 -0.06 -16.27
CA PHE A 115 -4.03 0.19 -14.92
C PHE A 115 -5.54 0.16 -14.96
N ASP A 116 -6.15 -0.39 -13.92
CA ASP A 116 -7.58 -0.25 -13.69
C ASP A 116 -7.89 1.23 -13.36
N SER A 117 -9.13 1.67 -13.61
CA SER A 117 -9.50 3.07 -13.38
C SER A 117 -9.40 3.46 -11.90
N GLU A 118 -9.75 2.54 -11.02
CA GLU A 118 -9.84 2.73 -9.57
C GLU A 118 -9.29 1.50 -8.83
N THR A 119 -8.98 1.65 -7.55
CA THR A 119 -8.61 0.50 -6.71
C THR A 119 -9.86 -0.32 -6.38
N ASP A 120 -9.71 -1.63 -6.37
CA ASP A 120 -10.71 -2.59 -5.89
C ASP A 120 -10.84 -2.62 -4.35
N MET A 121 -9.95 -1.92 -3.64
CA MET A 121 -9.85 -1.92 -2.18
C MET A 121 -9.90 -0.50 -1.61
N PRO A 122 -10.92 0.32 -1.92
CA PRO A 122 -10.96 1.71 -1.49
C PRO A 122 -11.06 1.83 0.03
N VAL A 123 -10.59 2.97 0.56
CA VAL A 123 -10.77 3.32 1.98
C VAL A 123 -12.16 3.87 2.28
N ASP A 124 -12.94 4.16 1.24
CA ASP A 124 -14.30 4.68 1.30
C ASP A 124 -15.29 3.55 1.65
N TYR A 125 -16.26 3.86 2.51
CA TYR A 125 -17.21 2.88 3.04
C TYR A 125 -18.09 2.23 1.96
N GLY A 126 -17.77 0.97 1.65
CA GLY A 126 -18.68 0.00 1.07
C GLY A 126 -18.38 -1.39 1.64
N SER A 127 -19.26 -1.89 2.52
CA SER A 127 -19.34 -3.28 3.05
C SER A 127 -18.74 -3.67 4.43
N SER A 128 -18.30 -2.74 5.29
CA SER A 128 -18.05 -3.07 6.71
C SER A 128 -18.63 -2.07 7.70
N SER A 129 -19.91 -1.73 7.47
CA SER A 129 -20.82 -0.94 8.33
C SER A 129 -20.95 -1.41 9.79
N LEU A 130 -20.16 -2.39 10.26
CA LEU A 130 -20.13 -2.78 11.66
C LEU A 130 -19.02 -2.08 12.47
N PHE A 131 -17.89 -1.68 11.89
CA PHE A 131 -16.75 -1.22 12.70
C PHE A 131 -16.80 0.27 13.07
N GLY A 132 -17.30 1.14 12.17
CA GLY A 132 -17.44 2.57 12.46
C GLY A 132 -18.41 2.86 13.62
N THR A 133 -19.52 2.12 13.67
CA THR A 133 -20.51 2.22 14.75
C THR A 133 -19.94 1.76 16.09
N VAL A 134 -19.17 0.67 16.10
CA VAL A 134 -18.61 0.10 17.34
C VAL A 134 -17.59 1.05 17.98
N PHE A 135 -16.64 1.61 17.22
CA PHE A 135 -15.66 2.53 17.79
C PHE A 135 -16.28 3.86 18.27
N SER A 136 -17.28 4.40 17.56
CA SER A 136 -18.01 5.60 17.98
C SER A 136 -18.79 5.38 19.29
N VAL A 137 -19.43 4.21 19.45
CA VAL A 137 -20.18 3.85 20.66
C VAL A 137 -19.24 3.68 21.86
N PHE A 138 -18.09 3.03 21.70
CA PHE A 138 -17.12 2.87 22.80
C PHE A 138 -16.48 4.19 23.24
N GLY A 139 -16.21 5.12 22.32
CA GLY A 139 -15.71 6.45 22.65
C GLY A 139 -16.70 7.27 23.50
N LYS A 140 -17.99 7.24 23.14
CA LYS A 140 -19.06 7.91 23.90
C LYS A 140 -19.28 7.33 25.30
N ILE A 141 -19.11 6.02 25.48
CA ILE A 141 -19.30 5.38 26.80
C ILE A 141 -18.14 5.75 27.75
N LYS A 142 -16.90 5.86 27.26
CA LYS A 142 -15.77 6.27 28.11
C LYS A 142 -15.89 7.72 28.62
N SER A 143 -16.47 8.64 27.85
CA SER A 143 -16.66 10.03 28.30
C SER A 143 -17.79 10.20 29.32
N ILE A 144 -18.66 9.20 29.49
CA ILE A 144 -19.76 9.21 30.47
C ILE A 144 -19.29 8.67 31.83
N PHE A 145 -18.32 7.76 31.84
CA PHE A 145 -17.80 7.13 33.06
C PHE A 145 -16.48 7.72 33.59
N ILE A 146 -15.90 8.70 32.90
CA ILE A 146 -14.79 9.50 33.40
C ILE A 146 -15.24 10.96 33.42
N ARG A 147 -15.85 11.35 34.56
CA ARG A 147 -16.02 12.73 35.02
C ARG A 147 -15.41 12.82 36.40
#